data_AF-A0A2P4T3D5-F1
#
_entry.id   AF-A0A2P4T3D5-F1
#
_cell.length_a   1.000
_cell.length_b   1.000
_cell.length_c   1.000
_cell.angle_alpha   90.00
_cell.angle_beta   90.00
_cell.angle_gamma   90.00
#
_symmetry.space_group_name_H-M   'P 1'
#
loop_
_entity.id
_entity.type
_entity.pdbx_description
1 polymer ?
#
loop_
_entity_poly.entity_id
_entity_poly.type
_entity_poly.pdbx_seq_one_letter_code
_entity_poly.pdbx_strand_id
1 'polypeptide(L)' 'QLPGEECLFLERLEENHYNTYISKKHADKNWFVGLKKNGNSKLGPRTHYGQKAILFLPLPVSAD' A
#
# COMPACT_ATOMS: atom_id res chain seq x y z
N GLN A 1 -20.34 -6.82 7.17
CA GLN A 1 -20.18 -5.49 6.55
C GLN A 1 -19.50 -5.71 5.21
N LEU A 2 -20.05 -5.17 4.11
CA LEU A 2 -19.44 -5.31 2.79
C LEU A 2 -18.24 -4.34 2.66
N PRO A 3 -17.22 -4.65 1.84
CA PRO A 3 -16.14 -3.73 1.57
C PRO A 3 -16.70 -2.44 0.94
N GLY A 4 -16.39 -1.30 1.56
CA GLY A 4 -16.73 0.01 1.02
C GLY A 4 -15.66 0.54 0.06
N GLU A 5 -15.85 1.75 -0.46
CA GLU A 5 -14.84 2.39 -1.33
C GLU A 5 -13.48 2.59 -0.65
N GLU A 6 -13.44 2.65 0.69
CA GLU A 6 -12.21 2.70 1.49
C GLU A 6 -11.33 1.46 1.34
N CYS A 7 -11.90 0.34 0.88
CA CYS A 7 -11.20 -0.92 0.67
C CYS A 7 -10.62 -1.02 -0.75
N LEU A 8 -10.81 -0.01 -1.60
CA LEU A 8 -10.27 0.03 -2.95
C LEU A 8 -8.91 0.72 -2.98
N PHE A 9 -7.93 0.05 -3.58
CA PHE A 9 -6.57 0.55 -3.75
C PHE A 9 -6.16 0.54 -5.22
N LEU A 10 -5.39 1.54 -5.62
CA LEU A 10 -4.74 1.63 -6.92
C LEU A 10 -3.37 0.95 -6.81
N GLU A 11 -3.23 -0.21 -7.42
CA GLU A 11 -1.96 -0.93 -7.52
C GLU A 11 -1.08 -0.31 -8.61
N ARG A 12 0.21 -0.20 -8.33
CA ARG A 12 1.24 0.16 -9.30
C ARG A 12 2.46 -0.75 -9.14
N LEU A 13 3.02 -1.17 -10.26
CA LEU A 13 4.30 -1.87 -10.32
C LEU A 13 5.41 -0.83 -10.47
N GLU A 14 6.32 -0.77 -9.51
CA GLU A 14 7.48 0.13 -9.53
C GLU A 14 8.64 -0.50 -10.33
N GLU A 15 9.58 0.33 -10.79
CA GLU A 15 10.75 -0.11 -11.58
C GLU A 15 11.63 -1.15 -10.84
N ASN A 16 11.56 -1.17 -9.50
CA ASN A 16 12.29 -2.13 -8.68
C ASN A 16 11.54 -3.46 -8.46
N HIS A 17 10.42 -3.68 -9.17
CA HIS A 17 9.57 -4.87 -9.10
C HIS A 17 8.80 -5.05 -7.77
N TYR A 18 8.72 -4.00 -6.95
CA TYR A 18 7.78 -3.95 -5.84
C TYR A 18 6.50 -3.25 -6.26
N ASN A 19 5.41 -3.56 -5.57
CA ASN A 19 4.14 -2.90 -5.76
C ASN A 19 3.95 -1.78 -4.72
N THR A 20 3.26 -0.72 -5.14
CA THR A 20 2.67 0.28 -4.25
C THR A 20 1.14 0.22 -4.34
N TYR A 21 0.47 0.58 -3.25
CA TYR A 21 -0.99 0.59 -3.16
C TYR A 21 -1.47 1.93 -2.62
N ILE A 22 -2.15 2.72 -3.45
CA ILE A 22 -2.68 4.04 -3.06
C ILE A 22 -4.18 3.92 -2.77
N SER A 23 -4.67 4.50 -1.67
CA SER A 23 -6.11 4.55 -1.39
C SER A 23 -6.85 5.24 -2.55
N LYS A 24 -7.81 4.55 -3.18
CA LYS A 24 -8.57 5.12 -4.30
C LYS A 24 -9.32 6.39 -3.89
N LYS A 25 -9.89 6.40 -2.69
CA LYS A 25 -10.63 7.55 -2.14
C LYS A 25 -9.74 8.77 -1.86
N HIS A 26 -8.46 8.55 -1.54
CA HIS A 26 -7.51 9.60 -1.15
C HIS A 26 -6.34 9.70 -2.14
N ALA A 27 -6.59 9.36 -3.41
CA ALA A 27 -5.55 9.31 -4.44
C ALA A 27 -4.95 10.69 -4.74
N ASP A 28 -5.76 11.75 -4.64
CA ASP A 28 -5.34 13.16 -4.73
C ASP A 28 -4.26 13.53 -3.70
N LYS A 29 -4.27 12.86 -2.53
CA LYS A 29 -3.32 13.07 -1.44
C LYS A 29 -2.13 12.11 -1.48
N ASN A 30 -2.09 11.21 -2.46
CA ASN A 30 -1.09 10.14 -2.56
C ASN A 30 -0.90 9.36 -1.25
N TRP A 31 -2.00 8.95 -0.62
CA TRP A 31 -1.94 8.13 0.60
C TRP A 31 -1.71 6.66 0.25
N PHE A 32 -0.53 6.18 0.60
CA PHE A 32 -0.14 4.79 0.39
C PHE A 32 -0.53 3.91 1.57
N VAL A 33 -0.75 2.62 1.29
CA VAL A 33 -0.60 1.58 2.30
C VAL A 33 0.87 1.56 2.72
N GLY A 34 1.13 1.47 4.02
CA GLY A 34 2.50 1.40 4.49
C GLY A 34 2.65 0.82 5.89
N LEU A 35 3.79 0.20 6.12
CA LEU A 35 4.19 -0.37 7.41
C LEU A 35 5.47 0.31 7.91
N LYS A 36 5.47 0.66 9.19
CA LYS A 36 6.65 1.17 9.88
C LYS A 36 7.62 0.02 10.15
N LYS A 37 8.88 0.35 10.44
CA LYS A 37 9.91 -0.63 10.83
C LYS A 37 9.54 -1.45 12.07
N ASN A 38 8.67 -0.91 12.94
CA ASN A 38 8.17 -1.62 14.12
C ASN A 38 6.89 -2.45 13.85
N GLY A 39 6.56 -2.71 12.57
CA GLY A 39 5.41 -3.52 12.17
C GLY A 39 4.05 -2.80 12.21
N ASN A 40 3.94 -1.65 12.88
CA ASN A 40 2.69 -0.90 12.95
C ASN A 40 2.34 -0.21 11.61
N SER A 41 1.05 0.01 11.40
CA SER A 41 0.57 0.78 10.24
C SER A 41 1.15 2.20 10.20
N LYS A 42 1.44 2.65 8.99
CA LYS A 42 1.85 4.02 8.69
C LYS A 42 0.66 4.77 8.14
N LEU A 43 0.26 5.84 8.84
CA LEU A 43 -0.87 6.68 8.42
C LEU A 43 -0.61 7.29 7.05
N GLY A 44 -1.63 7.33 6.19
CA GLY A 44 -1.57 7.86 4.82
C GLY A 44 -0.85 9.21 4.70
N PRO A 45 -1.20 10.25 5.51
CA PRO A 45 -0.50 11.54 5.49
C PRO A 45 1.01 11.50 5.77
N ARG A 46 1.52 10.40 6.33
CA ARG A 46 2.95 10.21 6.65
C ARG A 46 3.68 9.35 5.62
N THR A 47 2.95 8.79 4.66
CA THR A 47 3.52 8.04 3.55
C THR A 47 3.95 8.99 2.44
N HIS A 48 5.07 8.69 1.78
CA HIS A 48 5.59 9.46 0.66
C HIS A 48 6.26 8.52 -0.34
N TYR A 49 6.23 8.90 -1.61
CA TYR A 49 6.94 8.17 -2.68
C TYR A 49 8.44 8.03 -2.35
N GLY A 50 9.02 6.86 -2.66
CA GLY A 50 10.41 6.52 -2.35
C GLY A 50 10.66 5.96 -0.95
N GLN A 51 9.68 5.97 -0.04
CA GLN A 51 9.85 5.32 1.26
C GLN A 51 9.78 3.80 1.14
N LYS A 52 10.76 3.07 1.70
CA LYS A 52 10.69 1.58 1.74
C LYS A 52 9.44 1.03 2.45
N ALA A 53 8.83 1.83 3.32
CA ALA A 53 7.62 1.48 4.06
C ALA A 53 6.39 1.23 3.19
N ILE A 54 6.38 1.70 1.92
CA ILE A 54 5.23 1.60 1.01
C ILE A 54 5.43 0.53 -0.09
N LEU A 55 6.58 -0.14 -0.09
CA LEU A 55 6.94 -1.14 -1.10
C LEU A 55 6.58 -2.53 -0.59
N PHE A 56 5.74 -3.23 -1.33
CA PHE A 56 5.28 -4.58 -1.00
C PHE A 56 5.65 -5.53 -2.14
N LEU A 57 6.16 -6.70 -1.80
CA LEU A 57 6.39 -7.79 -2.75
C LEU A 57 5.28 -8.82 -2.55
N PRO A 58 4.33 -8.98 -3.49
CA PRO A 58 3.34 -10.05 -3.43
C PRO A 58 4.03 -11.40 -3.56
N LEU A 59 3.81 -12.29 -2.61
CA LEU A 59 4.36 -13.64 -2.62
C LEU A 59 3.22 -14.65 -2.81
N PRO A 60 3.47 -15.77 -3.51
CA PRO A 60 2.50 -16.85 -3.60
C PRO A 60 2.25 -17.44 -2.22
N VAL A 61 0.99 -17.80 -1.95
CA VAL A 61 0.62 -18.60 -0.78
C VAL A 61 0.58 -20.05 -1.21
N SER A 62 1.17 -20.94 -0.41
CA SER A 62 1.10 -22.37 -0.65
C SER A 62 -0.34 -22.87 -0.46
N ALA A 63 -0.74 -23.87 -1.23
CA ALA A 63 -2.15 -24.30 -1.31
C ALA A 63 -2.55 -25.36 -0.25
N ASP A 64 -1.61 -25.71 0.63
CA ASP A 64 -1.65 -26.76 1.65
C ASP A 64 -2.26 -26.33 2.99
#